data_AF-A0A5D2M4P2-F1
#
_entry.id   AF-A0A5D2M4P2-F1
#
_cell.length_a   1.000
_cell.length_b   1.000
_cell.length_c   1.000
_cell.angle_alpha   90.00
_cell.angle_beta   90.00
_cell.angle_gamma   90.00
#
_symmetry.space_group_name_H-M   'P 1'
#
loop_
_entity.id
_entity.type
_entity.pdbx_description
1 polymer ?
#
loop_
_entity_poly.entity_id
_entity_poly.type
_entity_poly.pdbx_seq_one_letter_code
_entity_poly.pdbx_strand_id
1 'polypeptide(L)'
;MEKVISDSVLLASQILLLSCFYLQSGTALDTITPSKSIKDPEFIISQSGVFRLGFFSFANSSNRYVGILYHQIPVQTVVWVANRNKPLKDTSGILNISDDGKLVVLNGKAEILWSSNVTNLVPSATTAQLLDSGNLVLNNGEDGGSSLWESFQDPSNAFIETMEIGTDVKKGRKVELKSWKRIDDPSDGNFSFAIEPFNIPEGIIRKNNKLYFRTGPWNGNIFLGVILTGYLDGFYMAADNQQQTYYLTYKFSNNSMSMYYELNSQGKFVERQWDAGKGDWINRYPILQTDCDDYGKCGPFGICDSTKRPICSCLKGFKPRNIEGWSKGNWSSGCLRTTPLQCQRDSNNGSETGQGDDGFLKLKMMKVPAFPDRSSLINRDCKDQCLKNCSCVAYAYDDGIGCMFWGGDLIDVQKFSSHGVDLYIRLPSSEFDKGKSNKVIVFTTAIAGIVIITISALFLWCRMAKQRGRNKIWKQIKLQFYSENVEENLNGAKLQQLPLFNFEELATATDNFHDTKKLGQGGFGPIYRGTLDDGKEIAVKRLSKASGQGLEEFMNEVMVISKLQHRNLVRLFGCCVEGEEKMLVYEYMPNTSLDAFLFG
;
A
#
# COMPACT_ATOMS: atom_id res chain seq x y z
N MET A 1 20.33 -43.72 60.05
CA MET A 1 20.14 -44.80 59.06
C MET A 1 18.68 -44.90 58.62
N GLU A 2 17.70 -44.74 59.51
CA GLU A 2 16.26 -44.77 59.18
C GLU A 2 15.79 -43.66 58.21
N LYS A 3 16.36 -42.46 58.26
CA LYS A 3 15.96 -41.34 57.38
C LYS A 3 16.32 -41.56 55.90
N VAL A 4 17.45 -42.22 55.64
CA VAL A 4 17.91 -42.54 54.27
C VAL A 4 17.07 -43.66 53.66
N ILE A 5 16.57 -44.59 54.47
CA ILE A 5 15.68 -45.67 54.04
C ILE A 5 14.28 -45.11 53.71
N SER A 6 13.78 -44.13 54.49
CA SER A 6 12.50 -43.47 54.22
C SER A 6 12.50 -42.70 52.89
N ASP A 7 13.55 -41.94 52.60
CA ASP A 7 13.63 -41.15 51.36
C ASP A 7 13.83 -42.03 50.12
N SER A 8 14.54 -43.15 50.24
CA SER A 8 14.71 -44.11 49.14
C SER A 8 13.45 -44.94 48.86
N VAL A 9 12.65 -45.25 49.88
CA VAL A 9 11.32 -45.88 49.71
C VAL A 9 10.32 -44.90 49.07
N LEU A 10 10.35 -43.61 49.44
CA LEU A 10 9.49 -42.60 48.81
C LEU A 10 9.85 -42.39 47.33
N LEU A 11 11.15 -42.30 47.01
CA LEU A 11 11.63 -42.16 45.64
C LEU A 11 11.31 -43.40 44.80
N ALA A 12 11.48 -44.61 45.36
CA ALA A 12 11.08 -45.85 44.71
C ALA A 12 9.56 -45.96 44.50
N SER A 13 8.74 -45.46 45.44
CA SER A 13 7.29 -45.43 45.28
C SER A 13 6.82 -44.43 44.22
N GLN A 14 7.50 -43.29 44.08
CA GLN A 14 7.24 -42.30 43.03
C GLN A 14 7.69 -42.80 41.65
N ILE A 15 8.84 -43.50 41.56
CA ILE A 15 9.30 -44.15 40.32
C ILE A 15 8.38 -45.31 39.93
N LEU A 16 7.87 -46.11 40.90
CA LEU A 16 6.88 -47.14 40.62
C LEU A 16 5.54 -46.55 40.12
N LEU A 17 5.06 -45.46 40.74
CA LEU A 17 3.85 -44.75 40.31
C LEU A 17 4.02 -44.13 38.92
N LEU A 18 5.19 -43.56 38.58
CA LEU A 18 5.50 -43.08 37.23
C LEU A 18 5.67 -44.22 36.21
N SER A 19 6.17 -45.38 36.61
CA SER A 19 6.29 -46.56 35.75
C SER A 19 4.94 -47.26 35.48
N CYS A 20 3.96 -47.13 36.38
CA CYS A 20 2.61 -47.66 36.19
C CYS A 20 1.74 -46.85 35.21
N PHE A 21 2.14 -45.64 34.83
CA PHE A 21 1.39 -44.82 33.86
C PHE A 21 1.88 -44.92 32.41
N TYR A 22 2.93 -45.70 32.11
CA TYR A 22 3.52 -45.75 30.75
C TYR A 22 3.84 -47.13 30.18
N LEU A 23 3.37 -48.23 30.78
CA LEU A 23 3.47 -49.56 30.18
C LEU A 23 2.12 -49.97 29.57
N GLN A 24 1.71 -49.24 28.55
CA GLN A 24 0.61 -49.67 27.67
C GLN A 24 1.23 -50.41 26.49
N SER A 25 1.18 -51.74 26.54
CA SER A 25 1.72 -52.64 25.52
C SER A 25 1.00 -52.44 24.18
N GLY A 26 1.51 -51.56 23.34
CA GLY A 26 1.09 -51.45 21.94
C GLY A 26 1.70 -52.62 21.16
N THR A 27 0.88 -53.50 20.60
CA THR A 27 1.37 -54.41 19.56
C THR A 27 1.62 -53.57 18.31
N ALA A 28 2.84 -53.62 17.75
CA ALA A 28 3.18 -53.01 16.46
C ALA A 28 2.48 -53.74 15.31
N LEU A 29 1.15 -53.66 15.30
CA LEU A 29 0.33 -53.92 14.12
C LEU A 29 -0.25 -52.58 13.70
N ASP A 30 -0.27 -52.36 12.40
CA ASP A 30 -0.91 -51.24 11.71
C ASP A 30 -2.28 -51.63 11.13
N THR A 31 -2.69 -52.89 11.32
CA THR A 31 -3.83 -53.49 10.62
C THR A 31 -4.85 -54.10 11.61
N ILE A 32 -6.13 -53.92 11.28
CA ILE A 32 -7.32 -54.52 11.91
C ILE A 32 -7.88 -55.56 10.93
N THR A 33 -8.16 -56.75 11.43
CA THR A 33 -8.76 -57.86 10.66
C THR A 33 -10.09 -58.28 11.32
N PRO A 34 -10.95 -59.03 10.63
CA PRO A 34 -12.21 -59.51 11.22
C PRO A 34 -12.01 -60.37 12.48
N SER A 35 -10.84 -61.03 12.59
CA SER A 35 -10.46 -61.82 13.75
C SER A 35 -9.80 -61.01 14.88
N LYS A 36 -9.39 -59.76 14.62
CA LYS A 36 -8.66 -58.92 15.56
C LYS A 36 -9.28 -57.54 15.66
N SER A 37 -10.09 -57.35 16.69
CA SER A 37 -10.64 -56.05 17.09
C SER A 37 -9.69 -55.28 18.01
N ILE A 38 -9.92 -53.97 18.14
CA ILE A 38 -9.27 -53.10 19.12
C ILE A 38 -10.28 -52.83 20.24
N LYS A 39 -9.95 -53.20 21.47
CA LYS A 39 -10.78 -52.91 22.66
C LYS A 39 -10.15 -51.79 23.46
N ASP A 40 -10.94 -50.90 24.04
CA ASP A 40 -10.41 -49.85 24.92
C ASP A 40 -9.63 -50.48 26.12
N PRO A 41 -8.33 -50.17 26.35
CA PRO A 41 -7.53 -49.05 25.82
C PRO A 41 -6.42 -49.44 24.83
N GLU A 42 -6.56 -50.56 24.12
CA GLU A 42 -5.67 -50.98 23.05
C GLU A 42 -5.64 -49.97 21.88
N PHE A 43 -4.56 -50.00 21.11
CA PHE A 43 -4.35 -49.16 19.92
C PHE A 43 -3.42 -49.85 18.93
N ILE A 44 -3.48 -49.40 17.68
CA ILE A 44 -2.53 -49.75 16.61
C ILE A 44 -1.65 -48.55 16.27
N ILE A 45 -0.49 -48.80 15.66
CA ILE A 45 0.48 -47.77 15.29
C ILE A 45 0.80 -47.92 13.80
N SER A 46 0.93 -46.80 13.08
CA SER A 46 1.40 -46.81 11.68
C SER A 46 2.81 -47.39 11.59
N GLN A 47 3.19 -47.91 10.42
CA GLN A 47 4.44 -48.65 10.23
C GLN A 47 5.71 -47.91 10.70
N SER A 48 5.81 -46.61 10.42
CA SER A 48 6.94 -45.75 10.84
C SER A 48 6.75 -45.11 12.22
N GLY A 49 5.64 -45.41 12.92
CA GLY A 49 5.41 -44.90 14.27
C GLY A 49 4.91 -43.46 14.36
N VAL A 50 4.45 -42.86 13.25
CA VAL A 50 4.04 -41.44 13.21
C VAL A 50 2.67 -41.25 13.85
N PHE A 51 1.71 -42.11 13.50
CA PHE A 51 0.33 -42.04 13.96
C PHE A 51 -0.07 -43.29 14.75
N ARG A 52 -1.04 -43.13 15.65
CA ARG A 52 -1.73 -44.23 16.31
C ARG A 52 -3.24 -44.08 16.19
N LEU A 53 -3.95 -45.20 16.13
CA LEU A 53 -5.42 -45.27 16.15
C LEU A 53 -5.87 -46.03 17.40
N GLY A 54 -6.77 -45.43 18.18
CA GLY A 54 -7.31 -46.07 19.38
C GLY A 54 -8.34 -45.21 20.10
N PHE A 55 -8.73 -45.66 21.29
CA PHE A 55 -9.67 -44.95 22.16
C PHE A 55 -9.00 -43.84 22.96
N PHE A 56 -9.65 -42.69 23.06
CA PHE A 56 -9.16 -41.55 23.83
C PHE A 56 -10.31 -40.78 24.50
N SER A 57 -9.95 -39.90 25.44
CA SER A 57 -10.83 -38.93 26.09
C SER A 57 -10.12 -37.58 26.22
N PHE A 58 -10.89 -36.51 26.33
CA PHE A 58 -10.35 -35.21 26.73
C PHE A 58 -10.25 -35.13 28.26
N ALA A 59 -9.30 -34.36 28.78
CA ALA A 59 -9.02 -34.29 30.22
C ALA A 59 -10.26 -34.00 31.10
N ASN A 60 -11.21 -33.21 30.59
CA ASN A 60 -12.41 -32.78 31.34
C ASN A 60 -13.69 -33.54 30.93
N SER A 61 -13.59 -34.66 30.23
CA SER A 61 -14.75 -35.38 29.69
C SER A 61 -14.67 -36.89 29.94
N SER A 62 -15.78 -37.48 30.38
CA SER A 62 -15.94 -38.93 30.47
C SER A 62 -16.36 -39.56 29.14
N ASN A 63 -16.57 -38.76 28.09
CA ASN A 63 -16.86 -39.27 26.75
C ASN A 63 -15.62 -39.97 26.19
N ARG A 64 -15.80 -41.15 25.59
CA ARG A 64 -14.75 -41.86 24.85
C ARG A 64 -15.00 -41.80 23.35
N TYR A 65 -13.91 -41.64 22.62
CA TYR A 65 -13.90 -41.51 21.17
C TYR A 65 -12.83 -42.42 20.58
N VAL A 66 -13.05 -42.88 19.35
CA VAL A 66 -12.02 -43.49 18.51
C VAL A 66 -11.43 -42.41 17.62
N GLY A 67 -10.10 -42.28 17.59
CA GLY A 67 -9.45 -41.29 16.75
C GLY A 67 -8.03 -41.65 16.36
N ILE A 68 -7.51 -40.90 15.38
CA ILE A 68 -6.13 -40.96 14.92
C ILE A 68 -5.38 -39.80 15.57
N LEU A 69 -4.26 -40.11 16.19
CA LEU A 69 -3.43 -39.16 16.93
C LEU A 69 -1.98 -39.27 16.47
N TYR A 70 -1.22 -38.18 16.59
CA TYR A 70 0.24 -38.28 16.55
C TYR A 70 0.74 -39.13 17.71
N HIS A 71 1.57 -40.12 17.43
CA HIS A 71 2.09 -41.05 18.45
C HIS A 71 3.33 -40.49 19.15
N GLN A 72 4.24 -39.87 18.38
CA GLN A 72 5.52 -39.35 18.88
C GLN A 72 5.41 -37.97 19.54
N ILE A 73 4.25 -37.32 19.45
CA ILE A 73 4.00 -36.01 20.05
C ILE A 73 3.40 -36.20 21.45
N PRO A 74 4.04 -35.70 22.52
CA PRO A 74 3.60 -35.94 23.90
C PRO A 74 2.28 -35.24 24.22
N VAL A 75 1.97 -34.13 23.53
CA VAL A 75 0.69 -33.44 23.63
C VAL A 75 -0.35 -34.20 22.81
N GLN A 76 -1.50 -34.51 23.42
CA GLN A 76 -2.59 -35.24 22.76
C GLN A 76 -3.11 -34.48 21.54
N THR A 77 -2.63 -34.86 20.35
CA THR A 77 -2.91 -34.19 19.08
C THR A 77 -3.74 -35.11 18.19
N VAL A 78 -5.05 -34.85 18.15
CA VAL A 78 -6.02 -35.67 17.42
C VAL A 78 -6.26 -35.06 16.04
N VAL A 79 -6.08 -35.85 14.98
CA VAL A 79 -6.25 -35.39 13.58
C VAL A 79 -7.52 -35.94 12.93
N TRP A 80 -8.09 -37.01 13.47
CA TRP A 80 -9.33 -37.61 12.98
C TRP A 80 -10.12 -38.27 14.10
N VAL A 81 -11.46 -38.25 14.03
CA VAL A 81 -12.36 -38.82 15.05
C VAL A 81 -13.54 -39.51 14.38
N ALA A 82 -13.75 -40.80 14.66
CA ALA A 82 -14.82 -41.59 14.07
C ALA A 82 -16.19 -41.20 14.65
N ASN A 83 -16.43 -41.54 15.91
CA ASN A 83 -17.72 -41.40 16.59
C ASN A 83 -17.93 -40.01 17.21
N ARG A 84 -17.51 -38.95 16.50
CA ARG A 84 -17.47 -37.57 17.02
C ARG A 84 -18.83 -37.02 17.47
N ASN A 85 -19.91 -37.44 16.79
CA ASN A 85 -21.29 -37.03 17.08
C ASN A 85 -22.03 -37.97 18.05
N LYS A 86 -21.49 -39.17 18.32
CA LYS A 86 -22.11 -40.20 19.19
C LYS A 86 -21.04 -40.85 20.09
N PRO A 87 -20.56 -40.15 21.14
CA PRO A 87 -19.52 -40.65 22.02
C PRO A 87 -19.97 -41.86 22.85
N LEU A 88 -19.01 -42.69 23.24
CA LEU A 88 -19.21 -43.67 24.32
C LEU A 88 -19.25 -42.95 25.68
N LYS A 89 -19.90 -43.58 26.65
CA LYS A 89 -20.02 -43.06 28.03
C LYS A 89 -19.18 -43.86 29.05
N ASP A 90 -18.49 -44.88 28.58
CA ASP A 90 -17.67 -45.80 29.36
C ASP A 90 -16.50 -46.31 28.51
N THR A 91 -15.68 -47.19 29.08
CA THR A 91 -14.52 -47.82 28.42
C THR A 91 -14.84 -49.20 27.84
N SER A 92 -16.11 -49.47 27.51
CA SER A 92 -16.53 -50.76 26.91
C SER A 92 -16.43 -50.78 25.39
N GLY A 93 -15.74 -49.78 24.82
CA GLY A 93 -15.67 -49.56 23.38
C GLY A 93 -14.90 -50.64 22.64
N ILE A 94 -15.42 -51.00 21.47
CA ILE A 94 -14.80 -51.97 20.55
C ILE A 94 -14.79 -51.37 19.15
N LEU A 95 -13.62 -51.29 18.52
CA LEU A 95 -13.46 -51.00 17.11
C LEU A 95 -13.21 -52.32 16.37
N ASN A 96 -14.09 -52.69 15.45
CA ASN A 96 -14.06 -53.97 14.76
C ASN A 96 -14.50 -53.84 13.30
N ILE A 97 -14.21 -54.87 12.50
CA ILE A 97 -14.84 -55.10 11.20
C ILE A 97 -16.08 -55.99 11.43
N SER A 98 -17.26 -55.51 11.04
CA SER A 98 -18.51 -56.25 11.15
C SER A 98 -18.65 -57.37 10.11
N ASP A 99 -19.64 -58.24 10.30
CA ASP A 99 -19.93 -59.37 9.41
C ASP A 99 -20.38 -58.94 7.99
N ASP A 100 -20.60 -57.66 7.74
CA ASP A 100 -20.84 -57.07 6.41
C ASP A 100 -19.62 -56.31 5.87
N GLY A 101 -18.45 -56.50 6.49
CA GLY A 101 -17.15 -55.92 6.11
C GLY A 101 -16.98 -54.44 6.43
N LYS A 102 -17.88 -53.81 7.19
CA LYS A 102 -17.74 -52.39 7.57
C LYS A 102 -16.83 -52.22 8.77
N LEU A 103 -16.09 -51.12 8.82
CA LEU A 103 -15.43 -50.69 10.05
C LEU A 103 -16.47 -50.06 10.98
N VAL A 104 -16.60 -50.56 12.21
CA VAL A 104 -17.64 -50.13 13.16
C VAL A 104 -17.07 -49.85 14.55
N VAL A 105 -17.64 -48.83 15.21
CA VAL A 105 -17.42 -48.55 16.64
C VAL A 105 -18.65 -49.00 17.41
N LEU A 106 -18.44 -49.92 18.36
CA LEU A 106 -19.48 -50.53 19.20
C LEU A 106 -19.28 -50.14 20.67
N ASN A 107 -20.38 -50.10 21.44
CA ASN A 107 -20.32 -50.13 22.91
C ASN A 107 -20.41 -51.57 23.46
N GLY A 108 -20.31 -51.72 24.78
CA GLY A 108 -20.40 -53.03 25.46
C GLY A 108 -21.75 -53.73 25.33
N LYS A 109 -22.78 -53.07 24.79
CA LYS A 109 -24.09 -53.65 24.46
C LYS A 109 -24.20 -54.01 22.96
N ALA A 110 -23.10 -53.96 22.22
CA ALA A 110 -23.04 -54.16 20.77
C ALA A 110 -23.90 -53.15 19.96
N GLU A 111 -24.18 -51.97 20.52
CA GLU A 111 -24.81 -50.89 19.76
C GLU A 111 -23.78 -50.21 18.84
N ILE A 112 -24.12 -50.04 17.57
CA ILE A 112 -23.29 -49.31 16.60
C ILE A 112 -23.40 -47.81 16.88
N LEU A 113 -22.26 -47.19 17.18
CA LEU A 113 -22.13 -45.76 17.41
C LEU A 113 -21.61 -45.01 16.19
N TRP A 114 -20.83 -45.70 15.36
CA TRP A 114 -20.31 -45.20 14.09
C TRP A 114 -20.02 -46.38 13.16
N SER A 115 -20.15 -46.18 11.85
CA SER A 115 -19.77 -47.15 10.82
C SER A 115 -19.23 -46.46 9.57
N SER A 116 -18.31 -47.13 8.86
CA SER A 116 -17.86 -46.71 7.53
C SER A 116 -19.01 -46.81 6.52
N ASN A 117 -19.16 -45.79 5.66
CA ASN A 117 -20.22 -45.75 4.65
C ASN A 117 -19.82 -46.51 3.38
N VAL A 118 -19.94 -47.84 3.43
CA VAL A 118 -19.66 -48.78 2.32
C VAL A 118 -20.74 -49.84 2.21
N THR A 119 -20.95 -50.42 1.03
CA THR A 119 -21.98 -51.43 0.77
C THR A 119 -21.38 -52.72 0.21
N ASN A 120 -21.97 -53.86 0.58
CA ASN A 120 -21.73 -55.20 0.00
C ASN A 120 -20.27 -55.68 -0.02
N LEU A 121 -19.67 -55.87 1.15
CA LEU A 121 -18.28 -56.36 1.25
C LEU A 121 -18.21 -57.84 1.63
N VAL A 122 -17.18 -58.52 1.12
CA VAL A 122 -16.81 -59.89 1.53
C VAL A 122 -16.00 -59.78 2.83
N PRO A 123 -16.53 -60.19 3.99
CA PRO A 123 -15.92 -59.88 5.29
C PRO A 123 -14.56 -60.54 5.48
N SER A 124 -14.40 -61.77 4.98
CA SER A 124 -13.20 -62.59 5.18
C SER A 124 -11.93 -62.05 4.55
N ALA A 125 -12.05 -61.16 3.54
CA ALA A 125 -10.93 -60.53 2.86
C ALA A 125 -10.76 -59.05 3.24
N THR A 126 -11.63 -58.51 4.10
CA THR A 126 -11.60 -57.09 4.43
C THR A 126 -10.60 -56.79 5.54
N THR A 127 -9.71 -55.82 5.33
CA THR A 127 -8.74 -55.35 6.34
C THR A 127 -8.77 -53.83 6.43
N ALA A 128 -8.57 -53.28 7.62
CA ALA A 128 -8.38 -51.84 7.80
C ALA A 128 -6.94 -51.57 8.22
N GLN A 129 -6.24 -50.68 7.52
CA GLN A 129 -4.83 -50.38 7.76
C GLN A 129 -4.61 -48.89 8.03
N LEU A 130 -3.83 -48.56 9.05
CA LEU A 130 -3.38 -47.21 9.35
C LEU A 130 -2.06 -46.91 8.64
N LEU A 131 -2.10 -46.06 7.62
CA LEU A 131 -0.92 -45.67 6.84
C LEU A 131 -0.09 -44.61 7.56
N ASP A 132 1.18 -44.47 7.18
CA ASP A 132 2.08 -43.43 7.70
C ASP A 132 1.69 -42.00 7.31
N SER A 133 0.83 -41.83 6.31
CA SER A 133 0.18 -40.54 6.03
C SER A 133 -0.84 -40.14 7.09
N GLY A 134 -1.25 -41.08 7.95
CA GLY A 134 -2.38 -40.91 8.87
C GLY A 134 -3.72 -41.29 8.25
N ASN A 135 -3.76 -41.73 6.99
CA ASN A 135 -4.98 -42.24 6.37
C ASN A 135 -5.28 -43.66 6.85
N LEU A 136 -6.45 -43.86 7.47
CA LEU A 136 -7.01 -45.18 7.75
C LEU A 136 -7.79 -45.65 6.52
N VAL A 137 -7.34 -46.74 5.91
CA VAL A 137 -7.89 -47.30 4.67
C VAL A 137 -8.54 -48.65 4.92
N LEU A 138 -9.69 -48.91 4.29
CA LEU A 138 -10.38 -50.19 4.31
C LEU A 138 -10.25 -50.86 2.93
N ASN A 139 -9.69 -52.06 2.87
CA ASN A 139 -9.36 -52.79 1.64
C ASN A 139 -10.03 -54.17 1.62
N ASN A 140 -10.27 -54.74 0.43
CA ASN A 140 -10.88 -56.07 0.23
C ASN A 140 -9.87 -57.19 -0.12
N GLY A 141 -8.57 -56.94 -0.03
CA GLY A 141 -7.53 -57.94 -0.33
C GLY A 141 -7.29 -58.23 -1.82
N GLU A 142 -7.91 -57.50 -2.76
CA GLU A 142 -7.52 -57.53 -4.17
C GLU A 142 -6.28 -56.65 -4.38
N ASP A 143 -5.18 -57.24 -4.89
CA ASP A 143 -3.87 -56.61 -5.14
C ASP A 143 -3.88 -55.53 -6.26
N GLY A 144 -5.01 -54.85 -6.50
CA GLY A 144 -5.19 -53.97 -7.65
C GLY A 144 -6.29 -52.91 -7.52
N GLY A 145 -6.08 -51.88 -6.68
CA GLY A 145 -6.17 -50.51 -7.21
C GLY A 145 -7.08 -49.47 -6.54
N SER A 146 -8.02 -49.81 -5.65
CA SER A 146 -8.84 -48.78 -4.99
C SER A 146 -9.34 -49.18 -3.61
N SER A 147 -9.02 -48.38 -2.60
CA SER A 147 -9.56 -48.49 -1.24
C SER A 147 -11.09 -48.40 -1.25
N LEU A 148 -11.76 -49.21 -0.42
CA LEU A 148 -13.22 -49.20 -0.28
C LEU A 148 -13.70 -47.97 0.49
N TRP A 149 -12.91 -47.56 1.48
CA TRP A 149 -13.16 -46.42 2.33
C TRP A 149 -11.85 -45.85 2.84
N GLU A 150 -11.81 -44.54 3.02
CA GLU A 150 -10.65 -43.84 3.55
C GLU A 150 -11.09 -42.73 4.51
N SER A 151 -10.41 -42.61 5.64
CA SER A 151 -10.62 -41.54 6.61
C SER A 151 -10.42 -40.14 6.01
N PHE A 152 -9.52 -40.00 5.03
CA PHE A 152 -9.25 -38.73 4.36
C PHE A 152 -10.43 -38.21 3.54
N GLN A 153 -11.36 -39.09 3.17
CA GLN A 153 -12.55 -38.69 2.44
C GLN A 153 -13.75 -38.31 3.34
N ASP A 154 -13.58 -38.39 4.66
CA ASP A 154 -14.49 -37.84 5.69
C ASP A 154 -13.64 -37.26 6.85
N PRO A 155 -12.94 -36.14 6.59
CA PRO A 155 -12.01 -35.57 7.55
C PRO A 155 -12.75 -34.95 8.75
N SER A 156 -11.97 -34.67 9.79
CA SER A 156 -12.44 -33.97 10.99
C SER A 156 -12.18 -32.46 10.86
N ASN A 157 -11.53 -31.84 11.84
CA ASN A 157 -11.11 -30.44 11.80
C ASN A 157 -9.70 -30.22 11.25
N ALA A 158 -8.86 -31.27 11.24
CA ALA A 158 -7.46 -31.18 10.85
C ALA A 158 -7.26 -31.53 9.37
N PHE A 159 -6.35 -30.80 8.74
CA PHE A 159 -5.82 -31.04 7.41
C PHE A 159 -4.33 -31.38 7.54
N ILE A 160 -4.00 -32.62 7.19
CA ILE A 160 -2.65 -33.18 7.28
C ILE A 160 -2.09 -33.47 5.88
N GLU A 161 -0.79 -33.70 5.79
CA GLU A 161 -0.08 -33.94 4.52
C GLU A 161 -0.76 -35.03 3.68
N THR A 162 -0.72 -34.86 2.36
CA THR A 162 -1.30 -35.78 1.35
C THR A 162 -2.83 -35.92 1.37
N MET A 163 -3.52 -35.32 2.34
CA MET A 163 -4.98 -35.24 2.31
C MET A 163 -5.43 -34.36 1.14
N GLU A 164 -6.60 -34.68 0.58
CA GLU A 164 -7.17 -33.97 -0.56
C GLU A 164 -8.52 -33.36 -0.15
N ILE A 165 -8.58 -32.03 -0.08
CA ILE A 165 -9.81 -31.30 0.23
C ILE A 165 -10.35 -30.67 -1.06
N GLY A 166 -11.58 -31.00 -1.42
CA GLY A 166 -12.18 -30.46 -2.63
C GLY A 166 -13.56 -31.01 -2.92
N THR A 167 -14.11 -30.58 -4.04
CA THR A 167 -15.42 -31.01 -4.51
C THR A 167 -15.26 -31.73 -5.85
N ASP A 168 -15.66 -33.00 -5.89
CA ASP A 168 -15.80 -33.78 -7.11
C ASP A 168 -17.19 -33.54 -7.70
N VAL A 169 -17.24 -32.75 -8.77
CA VAL A 169 -18.49 -32.34 -9.41
C VAL A 169 -19.20 -33.52 -10.07
N LYS A 170 -18.45 -34.48 -10.64
CA LYS A 170 -19.03 -35.61 -11.38
C LYS A 170 -19.62 -36.67 -10.45
N LYS A 171 -18.94 -36.97 -9.35
CA LYS A 171 -19.42 -37.95 -8.36
C LYS A 171 -20.36 -37.32 -7.33
N GLY A 172 -20.53 -35.99 -7.36
CA GLY A 172 -21.31 -35.25 -6.37
C GLY A 172 -20.74 -35.38 -4.95
N ARG A 173 -19.44 -35.69 -4.83
CA ARG A 173 -18.79 -35.93 -3.54
C ARG A 173 -18.04 -34.68 -3.11
N LYS A 174 -18.26 -34.26 -1.87
CA LYS A 174 -17.56 -33.13 -1.26
C LYS A 174 -16.74 -33.61 -0.07
N VAL A 175 -15.43 -33.34 -0.10
CA VAL A 175 -14.53 -33.54 1.03
C VAL A 175 -14.30 -32.17 1.65
N GLU A 176 -14.81 -31.98 2.87
CA GLU A 176 -14.71 -30.72 3.60
C GLU A 176 -14.26 -30.96 5.04
N LEU A 177 -13.41 -30.08 5.57
CA LEU A 177 -13.14 -30.05 7.00
C LEU A 177 -14.35 -29.52 7.73
N LYS A 178 -14.58 -30.02 8.93
CA LYS A 178 -15.58 -29.48 9.86
C LYS A 178 -14.90 -29.10 11.16
N SER A 179 -15.08 -27.85 11.57
CA SER A 179 -14.61 -27.39 12.88
C SER A 179 -15.22 -28.25 13.97
N TRP A 180 -14.49 -28.48 15.04
CA TRP A 180 -15.11 -28.98 16.26
C TRP A 180 -16.00 -27.92 16.91
N LYS A 181 -17.00 -28.36 17.66
CA LYS A 181 -17.87 -27.48 18.43
C LYS A 181 -17.11 -26.73 19.51
N ARG A 182 -16.17 -27.40 20.19
CA ARG A 182 -15.23 -26.82 21.17
C ARG A 182 -13.90 -27.58 21.15
N ILE A 183 -12.90 -27.07 21.85
CA ILE A 183 -11.58 -27.71 21.94
C ILE A 183 -11.62 -29.10 22.61
N ASP A 184 -12.64 -29.34 23.44
CA ASP A 184 -12.89 -30.55 24.21
C ASP A 184 -14.16 -31.30 23.77
N ASP A 185 -14.81 -30.85 22.69
CA ASP A 185 -16.00 -31.46 22.11
C ASP A 185 -15.82 -31.57 20.58
N PRO A 186 -15.44 -32.76 20.07
CA PRO A 186 -15.11 -32.99 18.67
C PRO A 186 -16.35 -33.12 17.78
N SER A 187 -17.56 -33.02 18.35
CA SER A 187 -18.81 -33.00 17.58
C SER A 187 -18.79 -31.90 16.53
N ASP A 188 -19.60 -32.08 15.47
CA ASP A 188 -19.67 -31.14 14.35
C ASP A 188 -19.98 -29.72 14.86
N GLY A 189 -19.04 -28.81 14.63
CA GLY A 189 -19.19 -27.38 14.88
C GLY A 189 -19.90 -26.67 13.74
N ASN A 190 -19.85 -25.33 13.80
CA ASN A 190 -20.63 -24.49 12.89
C ASN A 190 -19.88 -24.13 11.59
N PHE A 191 -18.59 -24.42 11.50
CA PHE A 191 -17.76 -24.03 10.37
C PHE A 191 -17.33 -25.23 9.53
N SER A 192 -17.30 -25.04 8.21
CA SER A 192 -16.68 -26.01 7.29
C SER A 192 -15.76 -25.32 6.30
N PHE A 193 -14.75 -26.03 5.80
CA PHE A 193 -13.82 -25.55 4.79
C PHE A 193 -13.70 -26.55 3.63
N ALA A 194 -13.83 -26.06 2.39
CA ALA A 194 -13.63 -26.84 1.19
C ALA A 194 -13.14 -25.97 0.03
N ILE A 195 -12.56 -26.59 -1.00
CA ILE A 195 -12.37 -25.94 -2.30
C ILE A 195 -13.66 -26.04 -3.10
N GLU A 196 -14.11 -24.89 -3.58
CA GLU A 196 -15.29 -24.77 -4.41
C GLU A 196 -14.89 -24.50 -5.87
N PRO A 197 -15.39 -25.31 -6.82
CA PRO A 197 -15.04 -25.20 -8.24
C PRO A 197 -15.93 -24.16 -8.93
N PHE A 198 -15.86 -22.90 -8.49
CA PHE A 198 -16.48 -21.78 -9.23
C PHE A 198 -15.81 -21.61 -10.62
N ASN A 199 -16.15 -20.53 -11.34
CA ASN A 199 -15.46 -20.17 -12.59
C ASN A 199 -13.92 -20.20 -12.45
N ILE A 200 -13.42 -19.82 -11.28
CA ILE A 200 -12.04 -20.04 -10.85
C ILE A 200 -12.09 -20.64 -9.44
N PRO A 201 -11.34 -21.72 -9.15
CA PRO A 201 -11.37 -22.36 -7.83
C PRO A 201 -11.01 -21.40 -6.68
N GLU A 202 -11.78 -21.46 -5.60
CA GLU A 202 -11.55 -20.70 -4.36
C GLU A 202 -11.69 -21.62 -3.15
N GLY A 203 -10.89 -21.38 -2.10
CA GLY A 203 -11.10 -21.97 -0.79
C GLY A 203 -12.19 -21.20 -0.03
N ILE A 204 -13.17 -21.93 0.47
CA ILE A 204 -14.37 -21.35 1.07
C ILE A 204 -14.56 -21.88 2.49
N ILE A 205 -14.69 -20.95 3.44
CA ILE A 205 -15.19 -21.25 4.78
C ILE A 205 -16.67 -20.89 4.82
N ARG A 206 -17.49 -21.83 5.27
CA ARG A 206 -18.91 -21.60 5.56
C ARG A 206 -19.16 -21.59 7.05
N LYS A 207 -20.13 -20.80 7.48
CA LYS A 207 -20.71 -20.81 8.83
C LYS A 207 -22.19 -21.16 8.71
N ASN A 208 -22.61 -22.29 9.26
CA ASN A 208 -23.99 -22.79 9.13
C ASN A 208 -24.47 -22.81 7.67
N ASN A 209 -23.66 -23.39 6.77
CA ASN A 209 -23.86 -23.45 5.31
C ASN A 209 -23.92 -22.10 4.57
N LYS A 210 -23.68 -20.97 5.24
CA LYS A 210 -23.57 -19.65 4.59
C LYS A 210 -22.11 -19.29 4.35
N LEU A 211 -21.82 -18.65 3.22
CA LEU A 211 -20.48 -18.15 2.90
C LEU A 211 -20.01 -17.19 3.99
N TYR A 212 -18.88 -17.50 4.61
CA TYR A 212 -18.32 -16.75 5.74
C TYR A 212 -16.99 -16.09 5.36
N PHE A 213 -16.16 -16.78 4.59
CA PHE A 213 -14.88 -16.28 4.11
C PHE A 213 -14.52 -16.96 2.78
N ARG A 214 -13.78 -16.24 1.94
CA ARG A 214 -13.18 -16.75 0.71
C ARG A 214 -11.71 -16.36 0.62
N THR A 215 -10.90 -17.29 0.13
CA THR A 215 -9.48 -17.08 -0.13
C THR A 215 -9.20 -16.19 -1.33
N GLY A 216 -10.20 -15.93 -2.18
CA GLY A 216 -9.99 -15.35 -3.51
C GLY A 216 -9.57 -16.42 -4.54
N PRO A 217 -9.57 -16.05 -5.84
CA PRO A 217 -9.21 -16.95 -6.95
C PRO A 217 -7.81 -17.56 -6.81
N TRP A 218 -7.67 -18.83 -7.17
CA TRP A 218 -6.38 -19.51 -7.32
C TRP A 218 -5.70 -19.15 -8.64
N ASN A 219 -4.43 -18.72 -8.60
CA ASN A 219 -3.68 -18.35 -9.80
C ASN A 219 -2.69 -19.39 -10.31
N GLY A 220 -2.75 -20.64 -9.83
CA GLY A 220 -1.76 -21.67 -10.14
C GLY A 220 -0.66 -21.79 -9.09
N ASN A 221 -0.41 -20.72 -8.32
CA ASN A 221 0.63 -20.69 -7.29
C ASN A 221 0.11 -20.27 -5.91
N ILE A 222 -0.78 -19.28 -5.84
CA ILE A 222 -1.34 -18.74 -4.59
C ILE A 222 -2.82 -18.39 -4.78
N PHE A 223 -3.53 -18.28 -3.66
CA PHE A 223 -4.85 -17.64 -3.62
C PHE A 223 -4.68 -16.12 -3.49
N LEU A 224 -5.33 -15.35 -4.36
CA LEU A 224 -5.10 -13.90 -4.47
C LEU A 224 -5.60 -13.07 -3.28
N GLY A 225 -6.47 -13.62 -2.44
CA GLY A 225 -7.14 -12.91 -1.34
C GLY A 225 -6.63 -13.25 0.05
N VAL A 226 -5.47 -13.91 0.18
CA VAL A 226 -4.86 -14.27 1.46
C VAL A 226 -3.37 -13.95 1.47
N ILE A 227 -2.87 -13.50 2.63
CA ILE A 227 -1.44 -13.48 2.91
C ILE A 227 -1.07 -14.82 3.49
N LEU A 228 -0.44 -15.67 2.70
CA LEU A 228 0.29 -16.81 3.23
C LEU A 228 1.75 -16.35 3.32
N THR A 229 2.21 -16.08 4.55
CA THR A 229 3.61 -15.71 4.80
C THR A 229 4.49 -16.94 4.61
N GLY A 230 5.46 -16.85 3.71
CA GLY A 230 6.20 -18.02 3.23
C GLY A 230 5.55 -18.53 1.96
N TYR A 231 6.35 -18.77 0.92
CA TYR A 231 5.90 -19.55 -0.23
C TYR A 231 5.10 -20.75 0.29
N LEU A 232 3.99 -21.06 -0.37
CA LEU A 232 3.20 -22.28 -0.16
C LEU A 232 4.09 -23.51 -0.43
N ASP A 233 5.12 -23.73 0.39
CA ASP A 233 6.11 -24.77 0.24
C ASP A 233 5.36 -26.08 0.43
N GLY A 234 5.01 -26.72 -0.67
CA GLY A 234 4.27 -27.97 -0.68
C GLY A 234 2.77 -27.90 -0.99
N PHE A 235 2.07 -26.76 -0.88
CA PHE A 235 0.66 -26.73 -1.29
C PHE A 235 0.54 -26.63 -2.80
N TYR A 236 -0.33 -27.45 -3.37
CA TYR A 236 -0.71 -27.33 -4.77
C TYR A 236 -2.18 -27.69 -4.95
N MET A 237 -2.77 -27.09 -5.96
CA MET A 237 -4.08 -27.47 -6.47
C MET A 237 -3.86 -28.50 -7.57
N ALA A 238 -4.29 -29.73 -7.34
CA ALA A 238 -4.36 -30.70 -8.41
C ALA A 238 -5.73 -30.61 -9.08
N ALA A 239 -5.71 -30.65 -10.41
CA ALA A 239 -6.87 -30.58 -11.25
C ALA A 239 -6.96 -31.87 -12.05
N ASP A 240 -8.04 -32.63 -11.85
CA ASP A 240 -8.39 -33.70 -12.78
C ASP A 240 -9.26 -33.10 -13.89
N ASN A 241 -8.62 -32.77 -15.01
CA ASN A 241 -9.28 -32.22 -16.20
C ASN A 241 -10.34 -33.18 -16.77
N GLN A 242 -10.20 -34.49 -16.56
CA GLN A 242 -11.23 -35.45 -16.99
C GLN A 242 -12.45 -35.39 -16.08
N GLN A 243 -12.31 -35.07 -14.79
CA GLN A 243 -13.41 -35.04 -13.83
C GLN A 243 -13.90 -33.63 -13.44
N GLN A 244 -13.26 -32.57 -13.94
CA GLN A 244 -13.49 -31.18 -13.48
C GLN A 244 -13.36 -31.04 -11.95
N THR A 245 -12.50 -31.87 -11.35
CA THR A 245 -12.30 -31.93 -9.91
C THR A 245 -11.07 -31.11 -9.55
N TYR A 246 -11.23 -30.22 -8.59
CA TYR A 246 -10.17 -29.41 -8.01
C TYR A 246 -10.03 -29.77 -6.54
N TYR A 247 -8.85 -30.22 -6.14
CA TYR A 247 -8.55 -30.50 -4.75
C TYR A 247 -7.27 -29.80 -4.32
N LEU A 248 -7.31 -29.28 -3.09
CA LEU A 248 -6.15 -28.75 -2.40
C LEU A 248 -5.49 -29.90 -1.66
N THR A 249 -4.19 -30.02 -1.85
CA THR A 249 -3.34 -30.92 -1.08
C THR A 249 -2.03 -30.22 -0.77
N TYR A 250 -1.28 -30.77 0.17
CA TYR A 250 0.07 -30.30 0.44
C TYR A 250 1.01 -31.41 0.87
N LYS A 251 2.30 -31.22 0.57
CA LYS A 251 3.38 -32.08 1.00
C LYS A 251 4.67 -31.28 1.13
N PHE A 252 5.30 -31.30 2.29
CA PHE A 252 6.52 -30.51 2.50
C PHE A 252 7.76 -31.20 1.91
N SER A 253 8.69 -30.38 1.42
CA SER A 253 10.00 -30.85 0.93
C SER A 253 10.89 -31.36 2.07
N ASN A 254 10.67 -30.89 3.30
CA ASN A 254 11.48 -31.20 4.47
C ASN A 254 10.68 -32.00 5.50
N ASN A 255 10.91 -33.32 5.55
CA ASN A 255 10.27 -34.24 6.49
C ASN A 255 10.58 -33.97 7.99
N SER A 256 11.51 -33.06 8.31
CA SER A 256 11.85 -32.76 9.71
C SER A 256 10.87 -31.79 10.39
N MET A 257 10.02 -31.10 9.64
CA MET A 257 9.10 -30.10 10.20
C MET A 257 7.71 -30.70 10.42
N SER A 258 7.38 -31.07 11.66
CA SER A 258 6.03 -31.52 12.00
C SER A 258 5.07 -30.34 12.04
N MET A 259 4.15 -30.30 11.07
CA MET A 259 3.13 -29.26 10.98
C MET A 259 1.82 -29.79 10.38
N TYR A 260 0.72 -29.18 10.79
CA TYR A 260 -0.60 -29.44 10.22
C TYR A 260 -1.47 -28.19 10.26
N TYR A 261 -2.59 -28.22 9.56
CA TYR A 261 -3.56 -27.13 9.56
C TYR A 261 -4.85 -27.57 10.25
N GLU A 262 -5.54 -26.65 10.91
CA GLU A 262 -6.83 -26.94 11.52
C GLU A 262 -7.84 -25.82 11.29
N LEU A 263 -9.10 -26.21 11.06
CA LEU A 263 -10.24 -25.32 11.16
C LEU A 263 -10.77 -25.34 12.59
N ASN A 264 -10.48 -24.29 13.36
CA ASN A 264 -10.89 -24.26 14.76
C ASN A 264 -12.36 -23.87 14.96
N SER A 265 -12.85 -23.98 16.19
CA SER A 265 -14.25 -23.68 16.56
C SER A 265 -14.67 -22.21 16.37
N GLN A 266 -13.71 -21.31 16.13
CA GLN A 266 -13.96 -19.90 15.81
C GLN A 266 -14.03 -19.64 14.29
N GLY A 267 -13.86 -20.68 13.46
CA GLY A 267 -13.84 -20.55 12.01
C GLY A 267 -12.53 -20.01 11.45
N LYS A 268 -11.43 -20.06 12.22
CA LYS A 268 -10.09 -19.70 11.74
C LYS A 268 -9.38 -20.95 11.25
N PHE A 269 -8.80 -20.85 10.06
CA PHE A 269 -7.87 -21.83 9.54
C PHE A 269 -6.47 -21.49 10.04
N VAL A 270 -5.92 -22.33 10.92
CA VAL A 270 -4.69 -22.08 11.68
C VAL A 270 -3.65 -23.10 11.29
N GLU A 271 -2.43 -22.64 11.06
CA GLU A 271 -1.25 -23.48 10.92
C GLU A 271 -0.65 -23.77 12.30
N ARG A 272 -0.45 -25.05 12.60
CA ARG A 272 0.13 -25.57 13.83
C ARG A 272 1.51 -26.13 13.51
N GLN A 273 2.55 -25.57 14.11
CA GLN A 273 3.92 -26.04 13.98
C GLN A 273 4.41 -26.58 15.32
N TRP A 274 5.04 -27.75 15.33
CA TRP A 274 5.60 -28.33 16.55
C TRP A 274 6.91 -27.62 16.93
N ASP A 275 7.00 -27.12 18.16
CA ASP A 275 8.22 -26.55 18.73
C ASP A 275 8.77 -27.51 19.78
N ALA A 276 9.78 -28.30 19.40
CA ALA A 276 10.41 -29.28 20.29
C ALA A 276 11.08 -28.64 21.50
N GLY A 277 11.53 -27.38 21.41
CA GLY A 277 12.13 -26.65 22.53
C GLY A 277 11.11 -26.25 23.59
N LYS A 278 9.85 -26.00 23.18
CA LYS A 278 8.73 -25.72 24.09
C LYS A 278 7.94 -26.97 24.49
N GLY A 279 8.03 -28.04 23.69
CA GLY A 279 7.21 -29.24 23.86
C GLY A 279 5.73 -28.98 23.61
N ASP A 280 5.39 -28.03 22.74
CA ASP A 280 4.00 -27.66 22.43
C ASP A 280 3.85 -27.19 20.97
N TRP A 281 2.60 -27.16 20.50
CA TRP A 281 2.22 -26.62 19.20
C TRP A 281 2.14 -25.10 19.23
N ILE A 282 2.97 -24.44 18.43
CA ILE A 282 2.89 -23.00 18.23
C ILE A 282 1.90 -22.68 17.10
N ASN A 283 1.05 -21.69 17.35
CA ASN A 283 0.16 -21.16 16.32
C ASN A 283 0.93 -20.18 15.44
N ARG A 284 0.97 -20.47 14.14
CA ARG A 284 1.36 -19.48 13.13
C ARG A 284 0.16 -18.59 12.79
N TYR A 285 0.39 -17.60 11.92
CA TYR A 285 -0.61 -16.58 11.60
C TYR A 285 -1.84 -17.23 10.94
N PRO A 286 -3.07 -17.04 11.49
CA PRO A 286 -4.28 -17.58 10.88
C PRO A 286 -4.59 -16.92 9.54
N ILE A 287 -5.32 -17.61 8.66
CA ILE A 287 -5.75 -17.02 7.38
C ILE A 287 -6.68 -15.81 7.59
N LEU A 288 -7.56 -15.86 8.60
CA LEU A 288 -8.44 -14.75 8.97
C LEU A 288 -7.78 -13.90 10.06
N GLN A 289 -7.40 -12.68 9.69
CA GLN A 289 -6.63 -11.73 10.48
C GLN A 289 -7.47 -10.53 10.94
N THR A 290 -8.41 -10.07 10.11
CA THR A 290 -9.10 -8.79 10.29
C THR A 290 -10.59 -8.88 10.03
N ASP A 291 -11.35 -7.90 10.52
CA ASP A 291 -12.79 -7.77 10.25
C ASP A 291 -13.14 -7.62 8.76
N CYS A 292 -12.16 -7.29 7.91
CA CYS A 292 -12.33 -7.22 6.46
C CYS A 292 -12.34 -8.59 5.79
N ASP A 293 -11.95 -9.66 6.49
CA ASP A 293 -11.92 -11.00 5.94
C ASP A 293 -13.33 -11.64 5.96
N ASP A 294 -14.23 -11.12 6.79
CA ASP A 294 -15.66 -11.46 6.77
C ASP A 294 -16.25 -11.21 5.39
N TYR A 295 -16.81 -12.25 4.77
CA TYR A 295 -17.36 -12.16 3.42
C TYR A 295 -18.40 -11.04 3.30
N GLY A 296 -18.16 -10.11 2.38
CA GLY A 296 -19.09 -9.04 2.04
C GLY A 296 -19.23 -7.98 3.13
N LYS A 297 -18.22 -7.80 4.00
CA LYS A 297 -18.23 -6.86 5.14
C LYS A 297 -18.78 -5.46 4.82
N CYS A 298 -18.40 -4.91 3.67
CA CYS A 298 -18.78 -3.56 3.24
C CYS A 298 -19.95 -3.51 2.24
N GLY A 299 -20.60 -4.65 1.98
CA GLY A 299 -21.68 -4.76 1.01
C GLY A 299 -21.27 -4.51 -0.46
N PRO A 300 -22.25 -4.52 -1.38
CA PRO A 300 -22.02 -4.23 -2.80
C PRO A 300 -21.35 -2.87 -3.05
N PHE A 301 -20.35 -2.84 -3.93
CA PHE A 301 -19.55 -1.65 -4.29
C PHE A 301 -18.91 -0.91 -3.11
N GLY A 302 -18.83 -1.55 -1.95
CA GLY A 302 -18.04 -1.12 -0.81
C GLY A 302 -16.64 -1.75 -0.85
N ILE A 303 -15.67 -1.03 -0.31
CA ILE A 303 -14.29 -1.49 -0.14
C ILE A 303 -13.91 -1.47 1.34
N CYS A 304 -13.33 -2.58 1.80
CA CYS A 304 -12.81 -2.71 3.16
C CYS A 304 -11.31 -2.39 3.22
N ASP A 305 -10.91 -1.57 4.17
CA ASP A 305 -9.53 -1.21 4.45
C ASP A 305 -9.31 -1.23 5.97
N SER A 306 -8.65 -2.28 6.45
CA SER A 306 -8.43 -2.51 7.89
C SER A 306 -7.56 -1.43 8.54
N THR A 307 -6.84 -0.64 7.74
CA THR A 307 -5.99 0.47 8.21
C THR A 307 -6.78 1.76 8.44
N LYS A 308 -8.02 1.85 7.96
CA LYS A 308 -8.86 3.04 8.07
C LYS A 308 -9.94 2.91 9.14
N ARG A 309 -10.47 4.06 9.57
CA ARG A 309 -11.66 4.15 10.43
C ARG A 309 -12.59 5.22 9.85
N PRO A 310 -13.82 4.88 9.41
CA PRO A 310 -14.40 3.53 9.35
C PRO A 310 -13.64 2.60 8.38
N ILE A 311 -13.70 1.28 8.64
CA ILE A 311 -13.02 0.27 7.78
C ILE A 311 -13.67 0.17 6.39
N CYS A 312 -14.95 0.51 6.27
CA CYS A 312 -15.69 0.45 5.01
C CYS A 312 -15.87 1.84 4.41
N SER A 313 -15.64 1.93 3.10
CA SER A 313 -15.92 3.12 2.28
C SER A 313 -16.51 2.71 0.93
N CYS A 314 -17.19 3.63 0.25
CA CYS A 314 -17.65 3.37 -1.11
C CYS A 314 -16.52 3.54 -2.12
N LEU A 315 -16.54 2.75 -3.19
CA LEU A 315 -15.67 2.95 -4.34
C LEU A 315 -15.90 4.35 -4.95
N LYS A 316 -14.87 4.96 -5.55
CA LYS A 316 -15.01 6.28 -6.22
C LYS A 316 -16.11 6.21 -7.28
N GLY A 317 -16.98 7.23 -7.34
CA GLY A 317 -18.17 7.25 -8.21
C GLY A 317 -19.39 6.50 -7.63
N PHE A 318 -19.35 6.14 -6.34
CA PHE A 318 -20.46 5.50 -5.62
C PHE A 318 -20.72 6.21 -4.28
N LYS A 319 -21.96 6.15 -3.82
CA LYS A 319 -22.40 6.69 -2.52
C LYS A 319 -23.18 5.63 -1.71
N PRO A 320 -23.21 5.71 -0.37
CA PRO A 320 -23.94 4.75 0.44
C PRO A 320 -25.41 4.65 0.03
N ARG A 321 -25.95 3.43 -0.02
CA ARG A 321 -27.38 3.22 -0.31
C ARG A 321 -28.27 3.68 0.84
N ASN A 322 -27.86 3.41 2.07
CA ASN A 322 -28.48 3.89 3.29
C ASN A 322 -27.46 4.69 4.10
N ILE A 323 -27.50 6.02 3.98
CA ILE A 323 -26.54 6.92 4.64
C ILE A 323 -26.62 6.80 6.17
N GLU A 324 -27.83 6.71 6.73
CA GLU A 324 -28.02 6.63 8.17
C GLU A 324 -27.44 5.33 8.73
N GLY A 325 -27.75 4.19 8.12
CA GLY A 325 -27.18 2.89 8.48
C GLY A 325 -25.65 2.88 8.35
N TRP A 326 -25.13 3.43 7.26
CA TRP A 326 -23.69 3.51 7.00
C TRP A 326 -22.93 4.31 8.07
N SER A 327 -23.51 5.45 8.49
CA SER A 327 -22.93 6.31 9.53
C SER A 327 -22.92 5.65 10.92
N LYS A 328 -23.83 4.69 11.16
CA LYS A 328 -23.93 3.89 12.39
C LYS A 328 -23.11 2.60 12.35
N GLY A 329 -22.36 2.35 11.27
CA GLY A 329 -21.53 1.16 11.11
C GLY A 329 -22.22 -0.06 10.49
N ASN A 330 -23.44 0.10 9.95
CA ASN A 330 -24.10 -0.94 9.16
C ASN A 330 -23.86 -0.70 7.66
N TRP A 331 -22.92 -1.45 7.09
CA TRP A 331 -22.51 -1.35 5.69
C TRP A 331 -23.18 -2.38 4.76
N SER A 332 -24.07 -3.22 5.29
CA SER A 332 -24.68 -4.34 4.55
C SER A 332 -25.43 -3.93 3.28
N SER A 333 -26.01 -2.73 3.25
CA SER A 333 -26.72 -2.19 2.09
C SER A 333 -25.83 -1.83 0.91
N GLY A 334 -24.51 -1.77 1.13
CA GLY A 334 -23.54 -1.36 0.12
C GLY A 334 -23.71 0.08 -0.35
N CYS A 335 -23.18 0.32 -1.54
CA CYS A 335 -23.17 1.59 -2.23
C CYS A 335 -23.93 1.50 -3.56
N LEU A 336 -24.30 2.66 -4.09
CA LEU A 336 -24.93 2.80 -5.39
C LEU A 336 -24.15 3.79 -6.24
N ARG A 337 -24.09 3.51 -7.53
CA ARG A 337 -23.40 4.34 -8.52
C ARG A 337 -24.07 5.71 -8.59
N THR A 338 -23.27 6.78 -8.60
CA THR A 338 -23.78 8.16 -8.66
C THR A 338 -24.23 8.54 -10.06
N THR A 339 -23.46 8.16 -11.07
CA THR A 339 -23.69 8.51 -12.48
C THR A 339 -23.69 7.25 -13.35
N PRO A 340 -24.74 7.01 -14.17
CA PRO A 340 -24.79 5.88 -15.09
C PRO A 340 -23.67 5.92 -16.13
N LEU A 341 -23.21 4.73 -16.50
CA LEU A 341 -22.23 4.55 -17.58
C LEU A 341 -22.80 5.08 -18.90
N GLN A 342 -21.92 5.62 -19.77
CA GLN A 342 -22.35 6.14 -21.06
C GLN A 342 -22.82 4.99 -21.98
N CYS A 343 -22.11 3.85 -21.97
CA CYS A 343 -22.46 2.65 -22.73
C CYS A 343 -23.92 2.21 -22.51
N GLN A 344 -24.38 2.29 -21.26
CA GLN A 344 -25.76 1.95 -20.87
C GLN A 344 -26.79 2.98 -21.32
N ARG A 345 -26.41 4.27 -21.38
CA ARG A 345 -27.29 5.34 -21.89
C ARG A 345 -27.48 5.23 -23.40
N ASP A 346 -26.43 4.89 -24.13
CA ASP A 346 -26.47 4.81 -25.60
C ASP A 346 -27.22 3.56 -26.09
N SER A 347 -27.14 2.45 -25.35
CA SER A 347 -27.88 1.21 -25.64
C SER A 347 -29.40 1.39 -25.54
N ASN A 348 -29.87 2.24 -24.62
CA ASN A 348 -31.30 2.55 -24.49
C ASN A 348 -31.83 3.51 -25.57
N ASN A 349 -30.93 4.21 -26.29
CA ASN A 349 -31.29 5.21 -27.29
C ASN A 349 -31.09 4.72 -28.74
N GLY A 350 -30.79 3.43 -28.96
CA GLY A 350 -30.74 2.83 -30.29
C GLY A 350 -29.55 3.26 -31.17
N SER A 351 -28.52 3.89 -30.61
CA SER A 351 -27.31 4.25 -31.35
C SER A 351 -26.27 3.12 -31.27
N GLU A 352 -26.07 2.38 -32.36
CA GLU A 352 -25.00 1.37 -32.54
C GLU A 352 -23.59 1.98 -32.69
N THR A 353 -23.29 3.03 -31.94
CA THR A 353 -21.93 3.57 -31.82
C THR A 353 -21.53 3.56 -30.35
N GLY A 354 -21.30 2.35 -29.83
CA GLY A 354 -20.84 2.08 -28.46
C GLY A 354 -19.38 2.50 -28.22
N GLN A 355 -19.06 3.77 -28.47
CA GLN A 355 -17.83 4.43 -28.04
C GLN A 355 -18.18 5.54 -27.05
N GLY A 356 -18.92 5.17 -26.00
CA GLY A 356 -19.09 6.04 -24.85
C GLY A 356 -17.74 6.23 -24.14
N ASP A 357 -17.43 7.47 -23.74
CA ASP A 357 -16.22 7.89 -23.03
C ASP A 357 -16.08 7.27 -21.60
N ASP A 358 -16.46 6.00 -21.37
CA ASP A 358 -16.22 5.33 -20.10
C ASP A 358 -14.72 5.02 -19.95
N GLY A 359 -14.19 5.23 -18.75
CA GLY A 359 -12.81 4.95 -18.40
C GLY A 359 -12.70 3.97 -17.24
N PHE A 360 -11.46 3.61 -16.87
CA PHE A 360 -11.21 2.75 -15.71
C PHE A 360 -10.36 3.44 -14.66
N LEU A 361 -10.81 3.36 -13.41
CA LEU A 361 -10.01 3.70 -12.25
C LEU A 361 -9.21 2.48 -11.80
N LYS A 362 -7.89 2.60 -11.79
CA LYS A 362 -6.98 1.58 -11.28
C LYS A 362 -6.88 1.66 -9.75
N LEU A 363 -7.24 0.56 -9.09
CA LEU A 363 -7.08 0.34 -7.66
C LEU A 363 -6.00 -0.71 -7.44
N LYS A 364 -4.93 -0.34 -6.71
CA LYS A 364 -3.80 -1.24 -6.48
C LYS A 364 -3.99 -2.12 -5.25
N MET A 365 -3.36 -3.30 -5.26
CA MET A 365 -3.26 -4.18 -4.09
C MET A 365 -4.63 -4.55 -3.52
N MET A 366 -5.49 -5.12 -4.37
CA MET A 366 -6.87 -5.46 -4.03
C MET A 366 -7.05 -6.97 -3.93
N LYS A 367 -7.83 -7.39 -2.93
CA LYS A 367 -8.63 -8.61 -3.00
C LYS A 367 -9.71 -8.36 -4.05
N VAL A 368 -9.62 -9.07 -5.17
CA VAL A 368 -10.61 -8.94 -6.25
C VAL A 368 -12.01 -9.35 -5.77
N PRO A 369 -13.08 -8.76 -6.32
CA PRO A 369 -14.44 -9.11 -5.94
C PRO A 369 -14.75 -10.60 -6.14
N ALA A 370 -15.78 -11.08 -5.45
CA ALA A 370 -16.22 -12.47 -5.56
C ALA A 370 -16.71 -12.81 -6.99
N PHE A 371 -16.57 -14.08 -7.37
CA PHE A 371 -17.15 -14.68 -8.58
C PHE A 371 -16.78 -13.98 -9.90
N PRO A 372 -15.49 -13.86 -10.23
CA PRO A 372 -15.07 -13.38 -11.54
C PRO A 372 -15.54 -14.28 -12.68
N ASP A 373 -15.88 -13.66 -13.81
CA ASP A 373 -15.95 -14.33 -15.10
C ASP A 373 -14.55 -14.38 -15.72
N ARG A 374 -14.11 -15.58 -16.13
CA ARG A 374 -12.81 -15.79 -16.75
C ARG A 374 -12.93 -15.78 -18.27
N SER A 375 -12.10 -14.99 -18.96
CA SER A 375 -11.98 -15.10 -20.42
C SER A 375 -11.07 -16.25 -20.82
N SER A 376 -11.48 -17.02 -21.83
CA SER A 376 -10.70 -18.11 -22.43
C SER A 376 -9.56 -17.62 -23.33
N LEU A 377 -9.56 -16.35 -23.70
CA LEU A 377 -8.54 -15.75 -24.54
C LEU A 377 -7.39 -15.24 -23.67
N ILE A 378 -6.19 -15.82 -23.84
CA ILE A 378 -4.93 -15.34 -23.24
C ILE A 378 -4.49 -14.07 -23.99
N ASN A 379 -5.36 -13.08 -24.06
CA ASN A 379 -5.04 -11.79 -24.66
C ASN A 379 -4.96 -10.77 -23.54
N ARG A 380 -3.84 -10.04 -23.45
CA ARG A 380 -3.58 -9.05 -22.39
C ARG A 380 -4.52 -7.85 -22.42
N ASP A 381 -5.40 -7.80 -23.40
CA ASP A 381 -6.30 -6.69 -23.65
C ASP A 381 -7.64 -6.84 -22.91
N CYS A 382 -7.58 -6.98 -21.59
CA CYS A 382 -8.78 -7.07 -20.75
C CYS A 382 -9.58 -5.76 -20.81
N LYS A 383 -8.87 -4.63 -20.93
CA LYS A 383 -9.49 -3.30 -21.00
C LYS A 383 -10.45 -3.20 -22.18
N ASP A 384 -10.00 -3.51 -23.39
CA ASP A 384 -10.84 -3.32 -24.57
C ASP A 384 -11.98 -4.35 -24.63
N GLN A 385 -11.77 -5.57 -24.11
CA GLN A 385 -12.85 -6.54 -23.92
C GLN A 385 -13.94 -6.01 -22.98
N CYS A 386 -13.55 -5.43 -21.84
CA CYS A 386 -14.52 -4.85 -20.91
C CYS A 386 -15.21 -3.62 -21.51
N LEU A 387 -14.51 -2.76 -22.27
CA LEU A 387 -15.12 -1.59 -22.91
C LEU A 387 -16.21 -1.98 -23.91
N LYS A 388 -15.95 -2.99 -24.74
CA LYS A 388 -16.89 -3.52 -25.75
C LYS A 388 -18.14 -4.15 -25.13
N ASN A 389 -18.03 -4.64 -23.89
CA ASN A 389 -19.17 -5.21 -23.16
C ASN A 389 -19.79 -4.16 -22.21
N CYS A 390 -20.94 -3.58 -22.57
CA CYS A 390 -21.61 -2.57 -21.73
C CYS A 390 -22.06 -3.09 -20.35
N SER A 391 -22.18 -4.41 -20.17
CA SER A 391 -22.47 -5.00 -18.86
C SER A 391 -21.24 -5.10 -17.97
N CYS A 392 -20.02 -5.01 -18.52
CA CYS A 392 -18.79 -5.10 -17.74
C CYS A 392 -18.60 -3.84 -16.88
N VAL A 393 -18.52 -4.04 -15.55
CA VAL A 393 -18.35 -2.98 -14.56
C VAL A 393 -16.93 -2.89 -13.99
N ALA A 394 -16.16 -3.98 -14.06
CA ALA A 394 -14.77 -4.02 -13.64
C ALA A 394 -14.01 -5.16 -14.32
N TYR A 395 -12.69 -5.04 -14.35
CA TYR A 395 -11.80 -6.14 -14.72
C TYR A 395 -10.53 -6.15 -13.86
N ALA A 396 -9.84 -7.28 -13.86
CA ALA A 396 -8.51 -7.46 -13.30
C ALA A 396 -7.70 -8.40 -14.20
N TYR A 397 -6.38 -8.39 -14.05
CA TYR A 397 -5.49 -9.28 -14.76
C TYR A 397 -4.46 -9.86 -13.79
N ASP A 398 -4.23 -11.15 -13.90
CA ASP A 398 -3.18 -11.89 -13.21
C ASP A 398 -2.54 -12.85 -14.22
N ASP A 399 -1.22 -13.04 -14.16
CA ASP A 399 -0.48 -13.83 -15.16
C ASP A 399 -0.87 -15.32 -15.16
N GLY A 400 -1.26 -15.88 -14.00
CA GLY A 400 -1.65 -17.27 -13.86
C GLY A 400 -3.14 -17.54 -14.16
N ILE A 401 -3.99 -16.52 -14.01
CA ILE A 401 -5.42 -16.62 -14.29
C ILE A 401 -5.77 -16.13 -15.70
N GLY A 402 -5.22 -15.00 -16.12
CA GLY A 402 -5.64 -14.20 -17.26
C GLY A 402 -6.61 -13.08 -16.88
N CYS A 403 -7.47 -12.68 -17.82
CA CYS A 403 -8.47 -11.64 -17.58
C CYS A 403 -9.63 -12.16 -16.72
N MET A 404 -9.93 -11.41 -15.67
CA MET A 404 -11.10 -11.57 -14.82
C MET A 404 -12.04 -10.38 -15.03
N PHE A 405 -13.33 -10.64 -15.20
CA PHE A 405 -14.37 -9.64 -15.44
C PHE A 405 -15.50 -9.75 -14.44
N TRP A 406 -16.17 -8.63 -14.20
CA TRP A 406 -17.39 -8.58 -13.40
C TRP A 406 -18.45 -7.76 -14.13
N GLY A 407 -19.66 -8.31 -14.24
CA GLY A 407 -20.82 -7.61 -14.80
C GLY A 407 -21.84 -7.13 -13.76
N GLY A 408 -21.82 -7.71 -12.56
CA GLY A 408 -22.77 -7.41 -11.49
C GLY A 408 -22.20 -6.58 -10.34
N ASP A 409 -22.83 -6.69 -9.18
CA ASP A 409 -22.39 -6.04 -7.95
C ASP A 409 -20.98 -6.50 -7.54
N LEU A 410 -20.07 -5.56 -7.31
CA LEU A 410 -18.72 -5.87 -6.80
C LEU A 410 -18.81 -6.13 -5.29
N ILE A 411 -18.70 -7.37 -4.87
CA ILE A 411 -18.85 -7.76 -3.45
C ILE A 411 -17.52 -8.31 -2.93
N ASP A 412 -17.29 -8.08 -1.62
CA ASP A 412 -16.12 -8.57 -0.89
C ASP A 412 -14.78 -8.00 -1.37
N VAL A 413 -14.78 -6.73 -1.78
CA VAL A 413 -13.56 -6.02 -2.18
C VAL A 413 -12.82 -5.53 -0.94
N GLN A 414 -11.53 -5.84 -0.87
CA GLN A 414 -10.66 -5.46 0.25
C GLN A 414 -9.36 -4.87 -0.28
N LYS A 415 -8.88 -3.82 0.39
CA LYS A 415 -7.57 -3.24 0.15
C LYS A 415 -6.55 -3.89 1.06
N PHE A 416 -5.44 -4.30 0.46
CA PHE A 416 -4.28 -4.81 1.16
C PHE A 416 -3.16 -3.77 1.24
N SER A 417 -2.25 -3.98 2.20
CA SER A 417 -1.09 -3.11 2.41
C SER A 417 0.07 -3.42 1.46
N SER A 418 0.26 -4.69 1.07
CA SER A 418 1.47 -5.14 0.38
C SER A 418 1.26 -6.21 -0.70
N HIS A 419 0.05 -6.77 -0.87
CA HIS A 419 -0.22 -7.88 -1.79
C HIS A 419 -1.58 -7.70 -2.49
N GLY A 420 -2.01 -8.71 -3.25
CA GLY A 420 -3.21 -8.66 -4.08
C GLY A 420 -2.92 -8.09 -5.47
N VAL A 421 -3.98 -7.95 -6.27
CA VAL A 421 -3.87 -7.60 -7.70
C VAL A 421 -4.52 -6.25 -7.98
N ASP A 422 -4.16 -5.66 -9.11
CA ASP A 422 -4.76 -4.41 -9.55
C ASP A 422 -6.18 -4.64 -10.08
N LEU A 423 -7.16 -3.95 -9.50
CA LEU A 423 -8.56 -3.95 -9.92
C LEU A 423 -8.88 -2.67 -10.68
N TYR A 424 -9.55 -2.79 -11.83
CA TYR A 424 -9.90 -1.67 -12.70
C TYR A 424 -11.42 -1.52 -12.73
N ILE A 425 -11.94 -0.43 -12.16
CA ILE A 425 -13.39 -0.19 -12.07
C ILE A 425 -13.82 0.77 -13.15
N ARG A 426 -14.86 0.41 -13.90
CA ARG A 426 -15.45 1.24 -14.95
C ARG A 426 -16.22 2.41 -14.37
N LEU A 427 -15.89 3.62 -14.80
CA LEU A 427 -16.53 4.87 -14.41
C LEU A 427 -16.83 5.71 -15.67
N PRO A 428 -17.87 6.57 -15.64
CA PRO A 428 -18.10 7.51 -16.73
C PRO A 428 -17.00 8.58 -16.76
N SER A 429 -16.72 9.15 -17.94
CA SER A 429 -15.68 10.18 -18.11
C SER A 429 -15.78 11.37 -17.16
N SER A 430 -16.98 11.72 -16.69
CA SER A 430 -17.20 12.81 -15.74
C SER A 430 -16.57 12.59 -14.36
N GLU A 431 -16.30 11.34 -13.97
CA GLU A 431 -15.69 10.96 -12.68
C GLU A 431 -14.16 11.03 -12.71
N PHE A 432 -13.57 11.13 -13.91
CA PHE A 432 -12.16 11.41 -14.08
C PHE A 432 -11.98 12.92 -14.04
N ASP A 433 -11.05 13.38 -13.19
CA ASP A 433 -10.67 14.77 -13.18
C ASP A 433 -10.25 15.12 -14.60
N LYS A 434 -11.00 16.03 -15.24
CA LYS A 434 -10.53 16.73 -16.44
C LYS A 434 -9.32 17.52 -15.98
N GLY A 435 -8.15 16.87 -15.90
CA GLY A 435 -6.90 17.48 -15.50
C GLY A 435 -6.82 18.82 -16.21
N LYS A 436 -6.64 19.91 -15.45
CA LYS A 436 -6.65 21.30 -15.92
C LYS A 436 -6.20 21.30 -17.37
N SER A 437 -7.16 21.42 -18.29
CA SER A 437 -6.89 21.14 -19.69
C SER A 437 -5.63 21.90 -20.10
N ASN A 438 -4.73 21.31 -20.90
CA ASN A 438 -3.57 22.03 -21.43
C ASN A 438 -3.97 23.37 -22.08
N LYS A 439 -5.26 23.54 -22.43
CA LYS A 439 -5.85 24.83 -22.83
C LYS A 439 -5.69 25.92 -21.76
N VAL A 440 -5.90 25.64 -20.47
CA VAL A 440 -5.71 26.64 -19.39
C VAL A 440 -4.24 27.04 -19.25
N ILE A 441 -3.30 26.11 -19.40
CA ILE A 441 -1.86 26.41 -19.36
C ILE A 441 -1.48 27.24 -20.59
N VAL A 442 -1.96 26.89 -21.79
CA VAL A 442 -1.71 27.65 -23.02
C VAL A 442 -2.34 29.06 -22.97
N PHE A 443 -3.55 29.20 -22.44
CA PHE A 443 -4.18 30.52 -22.29
C PHE A 443 -3.45 31.37 -21.25
N THR A 444 -3.04 30.78 -20.12
CA THR A 444 -2.30 31.53 -19.08
C THR A 444 -0.88 31.91 -19.52
N THR A 445 -0.17 31.05 -20.26
CA THR A 445 1.16 31.39 -20.81
C THR A 445 1.07 32.42 -21.93
N ALA A 446 0.05 32.36 -22.80
CA ALA A 446 -0.15 33.35 -23.84
C ALA A 446 -0.47 34.74 -23.26
N ILE A 447 -1.33 34.81 -22.25
CA ILE A 447 -1.68 36.08 -21.58
C ILE A 447 -0.45 36.65 -20.86
N ALA A 448 0.31 35.83 -20.14
CA ALA A 448 1.54 36.26 -19.49
C ALA A 448 2.58 36.78 -20.52
N GLY A 449 2.71 36.11 -21.66
CA GLY A 449 3.57 36.56 -22.76
C GLY A 449 3.18 37.93 -23.31
N ILE A 450 1.89 38.17 -23.53
CA ILE A 450 1.38 39.46 -24.03
C ILE A 450 1.61 40.57 -22.99
N VAL A 451 1.39 40.30 -21.71
CA VAL A 451 1.65 41.25 -20.62
C VAL A 451 3.13 41.60 -20.52
N ILE A 452 4.03 40.62 -20.66
CA ILE A 452 5.48 40.88 -20.63
C ILE A 452 5.91 41.71 -21.84
N ILE A 453 5.42 41.40 -23.05
CA ILE A 453 5.76 42.16 -24.27
C ILE A 453 5.26 43.60 -24.16
N THR A 454 4.04 43.82 -23.66
CA THR A 454 3.49 45.17 -23.49
C THR A 454 4.24 45.97 -22.42
N ILE A 455 4.60 45.38 -21.30
CA ILE A 455 5.44 46.01 -20.26
C ILE A 455 6.84 46.33 -20.82
N SER A 456 7.43 45.42 -21.60
CA SER A 456 8.74 45.61 -22.21
C SER A 456 8.72 46.75 -23.24
N ALA A 457 7.68 46.82 -24.07
CA ALA A 457 7.47 47.90 -25.03
C ALA A 457 7.26 49.25 -24.33
N LEU A 458 6.47 49.29 -23.25
CA LEU A 458 6.27 50.48 -22.42
C LEU A 458 7.56 50.93 -21.74
N PHE A 459 8.36 49.99 -21.23
CA PHE A 459 9.66 50.28 -20.61
C PHE A 459 10.66 50.85 -21.63
N LEU A 460 10.73 50.29 -22.84
CA LEU A 460 11.54 50.81 -23.93
C LEU A 460 11.07 52.20 -24.38
N TRP A 461 9.75 52.43 -24.47
CA TRP A 461 9.19 53.74 -24.79
C TRP A 461 9.52 54.77 -23.70
N CYS A 462 9.39 54.40 -22.43
CA CYS A 462 9.78 55.27 -21.30
C CYS A 462 11.29 55.58 -21.31
N ARG A 463 12.15 54.60 -21.66
CA ARG A 463 13.60 54.83 -21.82
C ARG A 463 13.92 55.80 -22.97
N MET A 464 13.24 55.67 -24.11
CA MET A 464 13.40 56.61 -25.23
C MET A 464 12.87 58.01 -24.90
N ALA A 465 11.80 58.12 -24.11
CA ALA A 465 11.28 59.41 -23.63
C ALA A 465 12.26 60.08 -22.65
N LYS A 466 12.94 59.32 -21.79
CA LYS A 466 13.93 59.82 -20.83
C LYS A 466 15.22 60.32 -21.50
N GLN A 467 15.64 59.72 -22.62
CA GLN A 467 16.79 60.20 -23.41
C GLN A 467 16.52 61.50 -24.18
N ARG A 468 15.27 61.80 -24.55
CA ARG A 468 14.90 63.09 -25.19
C ARG A 468 14.95 64.30 -24.23
N GLY A 469 14.88 64.08 -22.91
CA GLY A 469 14.98 65.14 -21.90
C GLY A 469 16.39 65.71 -21.72
N ARG A 470 17.45 64.87 -21.81
CA ARG A 470 18.86 65.27 -21.65
C ARG A 470 19.33 66.27 -22.73
N ASN A 471 18.86 66.10 -23.96
CA ASN A 471 19.22 67.00 -25.08
C ASN A 471 18.51 68.35 -25.03
N LYS A 472 17.36 68.49 -24.35
CA LYS A 472 16.60 69.74 -24.32
C LYS A 472 17.23 70.79 -23.38
N ILE A 473 17.68 70.37 -22.20
CA ILE A 473 18.33 71.26 -21.21
C ILE A 473 19.69 71.75 -21.70
N TRP A 474 20.50 70.87 -22.33
CA TRP A 474 21.80 71.27 -22.87
C TRP A 474 21.70 72.23 -24.06
N LYS A 475 20.67 72.09 -24.90
CA LYS A 475 20.38 73.03 -25.98
C LYS A 475 19.96 74.40 -25.45
N GLN A 476 19.30 74.45 -24.29
CA GLN A 476 18.88 75.67 -23.61
C GLN A 476 20.06 76.38 -22.93
N ILE A 477 20.96 75.64 -22.26
CA ILE A 477 22.21 76.18 -21.69
C ILE A 477 23.13 76.71 -22.80
N LYS A 478 23.28 75.98 -23.91
CA LYS A 478 24.13 76.38 -25.04
C LYS A 478 23.58 77.59 -25.82
N LEU A 479 22.25 77.76 -25.87
CA LEU A 479 21.62 78.95 -26.48
C LEU A 479 21.78 80.20 -25.60
N GLN A 480 21.71 80.06 -24.27
CA GLN A 480 21.81 81.18 -23.34
C GLN A 480 23.26 81.71 -23.25
N PHE A 481 24.28 80.85 -23.36
CA PHE A 481 25.70 81.24 -23.49
C PHE A 481 26.05 81.97 -24.81
N TYR A 482 25.22 81.84 -25.85
CA TYR A 482 25.42 82.50 -27.14
C TYR A 482 24.76 83.89 -27.19
N SER A 483 23.80 84.15 -26.29
CA SER A 483 22.97 85.37 -26.26
C SER A 483 23.58 86.54 -25.47
N GLU A 484 24.66 86.32 -24.70
CA GLU A 484 25.34 87.35 -23.89
C GLU A 484 26.72 87.76 -24.43
N ASN A 485 27.20 87.17 -25.54
CA ASN A 485 28.47 87.56 -26.18
C ASN A 485 28.22 88.27 -27.53
N VAL A 486 27.41 89.32 -27.51
CA VAL A 486 27.35 90.30 -28.60
C VAL A 486 27.71 91.67 -28.02
N GLU A 487 29.00 91.86 -27.70
CA GLU A 487 29.75 93.07 -28.04
C GLU A 487 31.23 92.92 -27.61
N GLU A 488 32.09 93.47 -28.47
CA GLU A 488 33.52 93.78 -28.32
C GLU A 488 34.60 92.71 -28.59
N ASN A 489 35.44 93.10 -29.56
CA ASN A 489 36.72 92.54 -29.94
C ASN A 489 37.69 92.48 -28.75
N LEU A 490 38.44 91.38 -28.64
CA LEU A 490 39.91 91.32 -28.59
C LEU A 490 40.38 89.93 -28.14
N ASN A 491 41.57 89.56 -28.61
CA ASN A 491 42.18 88.24 -28.49
C ASN A 491 42.21 87.66 -27.06
N GLY A 492 41.85 86.37 -26.96
CA GLY A 492 42.46 85.44 -26.00
C GLY A 492 41.60 85.01 -24.81
N ALA A 493 40.95 83.84 -24.93
CA ALA A 493 41.08 82.72 -23.98
C ALA A 493 40.11 81.59 -24.39
N LYS A 494 40.63 80.35 -24.40
CA LYS A 494 39.91 79.10 -24.70
C LYS A 494 38.72 78.88 -23.73
N LEU A 495 37.51 79.24 -24.14
CA LEU A 495 36.27 78.89 -23.43
C LEU A 495 35.63 77.56 -23.90
N GLN A 496 36.25 76.86 -24.85
CA GLN A 496 35.69 75.64 -25.47
C GLN A 496 35.99 74.32 -24.74
N GLN A 497 36.60 74.31 -23.55
CA GLN A 497 37.04 73.07 -22.90
C GLN A 497 36.75 73.05 -21.40
N LEU A 498 35.48 73.18 -20.99
CA LEU A 498 35.08 72.77 -19.64
C LEU A 498 34.46 71.36 -19.71
N PRO A 499 35.16 70.30 -19.27
CA PRO A 499 34.64 68.94 -19.18
C PRO A 499 33.32 68.85 -18.41
N LEU A 500 32.42 67.99 -18.91
CA LEU A 500 31.21 67.61 -18.20
C LEU A 500 31.40 66.24 -17.58
N PHE A 501 31.19 66.18 -16.28
CA PHE A 501 31.18 64.94 -15.53
C PHE A 501 29.75 64.43 -15.40
N ASN A 502 29.56 63.12 -15.42
CA ASN A 502 28.26 62.52 -15.12
C ASN A 502 28.10 62.31 -13.59
N PHE A 503 26.87 62.19 -13.10
CA PHE A 503 26.63 62.06 -11.65
C PHE A 503 27.29 60.81 -11.07
N GLU A 504 27.20 59.69 -11.77
CA GLU A 504 27.70 58.38 -11.33
C GLU A 504 29.22 58.37 -11.17
N GLU A 505 29.93 59.04 -12.06
CA GLU A 505 31.38 59.24 -12.04
C GLU A 505 31.81 60.06 -10.81
N LEU A 506 31.14 61.18 -10.53
CA LEU A 506 31.46 61.98 -9.33
C LEU A 506 31.02 61.30 -8.03
N ALA A 507 29.91 60.56 -8.05
CA ALA A 507 29.48 59.76 -6.92
C ALA A 507 30.54 58.69 -6.63
N THR A 508 31.01 57.95 -7.63
CA THR A 508 32.07 56.95 -7.46
C THR A 508 33.36 57.58 -6.96
N ALA A 509 33.79 58.70 -7.57
CA ALA A 509 35.01 59.40 -7.18
C ALA A 509 34.99 59.88 -5.72
N THR A 510 33.81 60.21 -5.19
CA THR A 510 33.62 60.74 -3.83
C THR A 510 33.08 59.71 -2.84
N ASP A 511 33.07 58.42 -3.20
CA ASP A 511 32.46 57.34 -2.40
C ASP A 511 31.00 57.63 -2.03
N ASN A 512 30.18 57.90 -3.03
CA ASN A 512 28.78 58.34 -2.93
C ASN A 512 28.59 59.58 -2.03
N PHE A 513 29.51 60.54 -2.09
CA PHE A 513 29.49 61.76 -1.28
C PHE A 513 29.45 61.46 0.23
N HIS A 514 30.18 60.43 0.65
CA HIS A 514 30.23 60.01 2.05
C HIS A 514 30.79 61.12 2.95
N ASP A 515 30.29 61.23 4.18
CA ASP A 515 30.69 62.29 5.11
C ASP A 515 32.19 62.26 5.46
N THR A 516 32.83 61.08 5.40
CA THR A 516 34.29 60.93 5.61
C THR A 516 35.13 61.61 4.52
N LYS A 517 34.55 61.89 3.35
CA LYS A 517 35.18 62.61 2.25
C LYS A 517 34.86 64.11 2.27
N LYS A 518 34.03 64.57 3.20
CA LYS A 518 33.61 65.97 3.27
C LYS A 518 34.77 66.86 3.72
N LEU A 519 35.09 67.86 2.89
CA LEU A 519 36.14 68.85 3.16
C LEU A 519 35.60 70.05 3.94
N GLY A 520 34.31 70.36 3.76
CA GLY A 520 33.65 71.48 4.42
C GLY A 520 32.24 71.69 3.90
N GLN A 521 31.48 72.57 4.54
CA GLN A 521 30.15 72.96 4.09
C GLN A 521 29.91 74.44 4.40
N GLY A 522 29.53 75.20 3.39
CA GLY A 522 29.07 76.58 3.53
C GLY A 522 27.61 76.74 3.09
N GLY A 523 27.13 77.98 2.97
CA GLY A 523 25.77 78.29 2.51
C GLY A 523 25.44 77.75 1.11
N PHE A 524 26.47 77.53 0.28
CA PHE A 524 26.33 77.05 -1.09
C PHE A 524 26.36 75.52 -1.22
N GLY A 525 26.43 74.80 -0.11
CA GLY A 525 26.41 73.33 -0.07
C GLY A 525 27.74 72.71 0.35
N PRO A 526 27.74 71.37 0.49
CA PRO A 526 28.92 70.61 0.91
C PRO A 526 29.95 70.45 -0.21
N ILE A 527 31.22 70.39 0.19
CA ILE A 527 32.36 70.11 -0.68
C ILE A 527 32.97 68.76 -0.26
N TYR A 528 33.19 67.87 -1.22
CA TYR A 528 33.74 66.54 -1.00
C TYR A 528 35.07 66.36 -1.74
N ARG A 529 36.00 65.64 -1.11
CA ARG A 529 37.22 65.15 -1.76
C ARG A 529 36.89 63.93 -2.59
N GLY A 530 37.33 63.92 -3.83
CA GLY A 530 37.21 62.75 -4.70
C GLY A 530 38.52 62.43 -5.41
N THR A 531 38.58 61.22 -5.96
CA THR A 531 39.66 60.78 -6.84
C THR A 531 39.04 60.23 -8.11
N LEU A 532 39.33 60.85 -9.25
CA LEU A 532 38.86 60.39 -10.56
C LEU A 532 39.56 59.08 -10.95
N ASP A 533 39.01 58.37 -11.95
CA ASP A 533 39.56 57.09 -12.44
C ASP A 533 41.01 57.19 -12.96
N ASP A 534 41.43 58.38 -13.41
CA ASP A 534 42.80 58.68 -13.82
C ASP A 534 43.75 58.94 -12.63
N GLY A 535 43.27 58.78 -11.40
CA GLY A 535 44.00 59.00 -10.16
C GLY A 535 44.06 60.47 -9.70
N LYS A 536 43.40 61.38 -10.42
CA LYS A 536 43.46 62.81 -10.13
C LYS A 536 42.57 63.18 -8.94
N GLU A 537 43.14 63.85 -7.95
CA GLU A 537 42.39 64.35 -6.80
C GLU A 537 41.61 65.63 -7.13
N ILE A 538 40.34 65.64 -6.73
CA ILE A 538 39.38 66.70 -7.03
C ILE A 538 38.61 67.12 -5.79
N ALA A 539 38.10 68.35 -5.81
CA ALA A 539 37.11 68.84 -4.85
C ALA A 539 35.77 69.04 -5.56
N VAL A 540 34.74 68.31 -5.16
CA VAL A 540 33.40 68.37 -5.74
C VAL A 540 32.50 69.20 -4.83
N LYS A 541 32.14 70.40 -5.28
CA LYS A 541 31.16 71.26 -4.61
C LYS A 541 29.78 70.90 -5.13
N ARG A 542 28.95 70.28 -4.27
CA ARG A 542 27.58 69.91 -4.59
C ARG A 542 26.65 71.01 -4.13
N LEU A 543 25.94 71.64 -5.07
CA LEU A 543 25.08 72.78 -4.76
C LEU A 543 23.82 72.32 -4.05
N SER A 544 23.39 73.11 -3.06
CA SER A 544 22.19 72.83 -2.27
C SER A 544 20.92 72.88 -3.14
N LYS A 545 19.99 71.95 -2.90
CA LYS A 545 18.67 71.91 -3.56
C LYS A 545 17.70 72.98 -3.05
N ALA A 546 17.97 73.55 -1.87
CA ALA A 546 17.00 74.36 -1.11
C ALA A 546 17.07 75.87 -1.39
N SER A 547 17.95 76.35 -2.27
CA SER A 547 18.03 77.77 -2.62
C SER A 547 17.48 78.01 -4.04
N GLY A 548 16.50 78.90 -4.18
CA GLY A 548 16.05 79.38 -5.49
C GLY A 548 17.13 80.13 -6.29
N GLN A 549 18.29 80.36 -5.68
CA GLN A 549 19.46 81.08 -6.19
C GLN A 549 20.51 80.18 -6.87
N GLY A 550 20.46 78.86 -6.65
CA GLY A 550 21.57 77.95 -7.00
C GLY A 550 21.84 77.73 -8.49
N LEU A 551 20.90 78.05 -9.40
CA LEU A 551 21.17 77.98 -10.85
C LEU A 551 21.92 79.22 -11.34
N GLU A 552 21.55 80.40 -10.86
CA GLU A 552 22.17 81.67 -11.25
C GLU A 552 23.59 81.77 -10.69
N GLU A 553 23.79 81.35 -9.43
CA GLU A 553 25.11 81.25 -8.81
C GLU A 553 26.00 80.22 -9.51
N PHE A 554 25.45 79.06 -9.89
CA PHE A 554 26.17 78.07 -10.69
C PHE A 554 26.63 78.65 -12.03
N MET A 555 25.75 79.37 -12.73
CA MET A 555 26.09 79.97 -14.02
C MET A 555 27.14 81.09 -13.86
N ASN A 556 27.01 81.93 -12.84
CA ASN A 556 28.01 82.97 -12.54
C ASN A 556 29.38 82.36 -12.20
N GLU A 557 29.42 81.33 -11.35
CA GLU A 557 30.67 80.68 -10.95
C GLU A 557 31.35 79.96 -12.13
N VAL A 558 30.57 79.28 -12.98
CA VAL A 558 31.08 78.68 -14.23
C VAL A 558 31.57 79.76 -15.19
N MET A 559 30.85 80.87 -15.38
CA MET A 559 31.21 81.91 -16.35
C MET A 559 32.44 82.72 -15.91
N VAL A 560 32.55 83.06 -14.62
CA VAL A 560 33.64 83.87 -14.07
C VAL A 560 34.92 83.05 -13.95
N ILE A 561 34.87 81.85 -13.35
CA ILE A 561 36.08 81.05 -13.11
C ILE A 561 36.62 80.42 -14.40
N SER A 562 35.75 80.11 -15.39
CA SER A 562 36.23 79.65 -16.70
C SER A 562 37.02 80.72 -17.47
N LYS A 563 36.73 82.01 -17.21
CA LYS A 563 37.44 83.16 -17.80
C LYS A 563 38.69 83.58 -17.01
N LEU A 564 38.76 83.26 -15.70
CA LEU A 564 39.83 83.69 -14.80
C LEU A 564 40.75 82.52 -14.42
N GLN A 565 41.78 82.26 -15.23
CA GLN A 565 42.87 81.34 -14.87
C GLN A 565 44.04 82.13 -14.29
N HIS A 566 44.21 82.12 -12.97
CA HIS A 566 45.30 82.81 -12.29
C HIS A 566 45.97 81.88 -11.28
N ARG A 567 47.29 81.99 -11.09
CA ARG A 567 48.11 81.17 -10.17
C ARG A 567 47.56 81.12 -8.72
N ASN A 568 46.87 82.17 -8.30
CA ASN A 568 46.35 82.31 -6.93
C ASN A 568 44.83 82.04 -6.83
N LEU A 569 44.20 81.50 -7.89
CA LEU A 569 42.79 81.09 -7.88
C LEU A 569 42.69 79.58 -8.13
N VAL A 570 41.81 78.91 -7.37
CA VAL A 570 41.58 77.46 -7.51
C VAL A 570 40.99 77.15 -8.88
N ARG A 571 41.64 76.24 -9.61
CA ARG A 571 41.26 75.89 -10.98
C ARG A 571 39.98 75.05 -11.01
N LEU A 572 39.02 75.48 -11.82
CA LEU A 572 37.84 74.69 -12.17
C LEU A 572 38.22 73.67 -13.26
N PHE A 573 37.97 72.39 -13.00
CA PHE A 573 38.19 71.29 -13.94
C PHE A 573 36.95 70.94 -14.75
N GLY A 574 35.74 71.19 -14.23
CA GLY A 574 34.50 70.84 -14.92
C GLY A 574 33.26 71.03 -14.07
N CYS A 575 32.12 70.63 -14.62
CA CYS A 575 30.85 70.65 -13.90
C CYS A 575 29.97 69.44 -14.24
N CYS A 576 28.98 69.16 -13.39
CA CYS A 576 27.97 68.14 -13.59
C CYS A 576 26.58 68.78 -13.51
N VAL A 577 25.71 68.47 -14.48
CA VAL A 577 24.31 68.90 -14.51
C VAL A 577 23.43 67.73 -14.92
N GLU A 578 22.82 67.06 -13.96
CA GLU A 578 21.93 65.90 -14.20
C GLU A 578 20.67 65.98 -13.32
N GLY A 579 19.53 66.29 -13.96
CA GLY A 579 18.27 66.54 -13.24
C GLY A 579 18.37 67.78 -12.35
N GLU A 580 18.15 67.60 -11.04
CA GLU A 580 18.30 68.66 -10.04
C GLU A 580 19.73 68.79 -9.50
N GLU A 581 20.60 67.82 -9.79
CA GLU A 581 21.97 67.78 -9.28
C GLU A 581 22.88 68.71 -10.11
N LYS A 582 23.46 69.70 -9.44
CA LYS A 582 24.44 70.64 -10.02
C LYS A 582 25.70 70.62 -9.18
N MET A 583 26.84 70.35 -9.82
CA MET A 583 28.12 70.25 -9.12
C MET A 583 29.24 70.92 -9.88
N LEU A 584 30.19 71.46 -9.15
CA LEU A 584 31.42 72.06 -9.68
C LEU A 584 32.60 71.23 -9.22
N VAL A 585 33.52 70.95 -10.15
CA VAL A 585 34.69 70.10 -9.93
C VAL A 585 35.94 70.96 -9.99
N TYR A 586 36.61 71.12 -8.85
CA TYR A 586 37.83 71.90 -8.69
C TYR A 586 39.04 71.00 -8.50
N GLU A 587 40.23 71.59 -8.64
CA GLU A 587 41.44 70.99 -8.09
C GLU A 587 41.36 70.86 -6.57
N TYR A 588 41.88 69.74 -6.05
CA TYR A 588 41.96 69.52 -4.62
C TYR A 588 43.15 70.29 -4.02
N MET A 589 42.89 71.02 -2.93
CA MET A 589 43.91 71.76 -2.19
C MET A 589 44.19 71.06 -0.85
N PRO A 590 45.39 70.47 -0.64
CA PRO A 590 45.66 69.60 0.50
C PRO A 590 45.82 70.33 1.84
N ASN A 591 46.07 71.64 1.82
CA ASN A 591 46.45 72.40 3.02
C ASN A 591 45.27 73.07 3.77
N THR A 592 44.02 72.67 3.57
CA THR A 592 42.84 73.31 4.21
C THR A 592 42.65 74.80 3.85
N SER A 593 41.69 75.50 4.44
CA SER A 593 41.34 76.88 4.07
C SER A 593 42.36 77.90 4.59
N LEU A 594 42.53 79.02 3.87
CA LEU A 594 43.33 80.15 4.36
C LEU A 594 42.80 80.71 5.69
N ASP A 595 41.48 80.65 5.88
CA ASP A 595 40.80 81.03 7.12
C ASP A 595 41.32 80.22 8.33
N ALA A 596 41.46 78.90 8.17
CA ALA A 596 42.03 78.03 9.21
C ALA A 596 43.49 78.39 9.53
N PHE A 597 44.29 78.80 8.54
CA PHE A 597 45.66 79.25 8.79
C PHE A 597 45.77 80.63 9.45
N LEU A 598 44.84 81.54 9.15
CA LEU A 598 44.87 82.92 9.66
C LEU A 598 44.25 83.04 11.05
N PHE A 599 43.24 82.23 11.37
CA PHE A 599 42.42 82.38 12.58
C PHE A 599 42.44 81.17 13.52
N GLY A 600 43.05 80.05 13.11
CA GLY A 600 43.17 78.83 13.91
C GLY A 600 42.06 77.83 13.64
#